data_AF-A0A7J7KMS8-F1
#
_entry.id   AF-A0A7J7KMS8-F1
#
_cell.length_a   1.000
_cell.length_b   1.000
_cell.length_c   1.000
_cell.angle_alpha   90.00
_cell.angle_beta   90.00
_cell.angle_gamma   90.00
#
_symmetry.space_group_name_H-M   'P 1'
#
loop_
_entity.id
_entity.type
_entity.pdbx_description
1 polymer ?
#
loop_
_entity_poly.entity_id
_entity_poly.type
_entity_poly.pdbx_seq_one_letter_code
_entity_poly.pdbx_strand_id
1 'polypeptide(L)'
;MNCCPRISTNKDRGYAWWILFMSFLSHVCNRGFSYGILGNMTIAHQKFFNIGLQESGIIGSLHVATIFLFAPLASIMVKKLGCRTVEILGGCCLILGFGLSSLSTQSWHAFILFSLLAGNDTL
;
A
#
# COMPACT_ATOMS: atom_id res chain seq x y z
N MET A 1 7.62 14.52 23.96
CA MET A 1 6.50 13.82 24.62
C MET A 1 5.32 14.78 24.65
N ASN A 2 4.44 14.74 23.66
CA ASN A 2 3.21 15.54 23.69
C ASN A 2 2.09 14.76 22.97
N CYS A 3 0.96 14.71 23.66
CA CYS A 3 -0.38 14.40 23.19
C CYS A 3 -0.64 12.97 22.71
N CYS A 4 -0.75 12.05 23.69
CA CYS A 4 -1.75 11.00 23.62
C CYS A 4 -3.11 11.66 23.36
N PRO A 5 -3.88 11.29 22.31
CA PRO A 5 -5.18 11.88 22.10
C PRO A 5 -6.05 11.51 23.30
N ARG A 6 -6.64 12.54 23.92
CA ARG A 6 -7.59 12.40 25.01
C ARG A 6 -8.77 11.58 24.49
N ILE A 7 -8.78 10.28 24.81
CA ILE A 7 -9.93 9.40 24.62
C ILE A 7 -11.03 10.01 25.50
N SER A 8 -11.95 10.74 24.88
CA SER A 8 -13.15 11.20 25.55
C SER A 8 -13.93 9.95 25.93
N THR A 9 -14.04 9.69 27.23
CA THR A 9 -14.74 8.54 27.80
C THR A 9 -16.25 8.54 27.51
N ASN A 10 -16.73 9.43 26.62
CA ASN A 10 -18.08 9.47 26.09
C ASN A 10 -18.19 8.59 24.84
N LYS A 11 -18.06 7.29 25.08
CA LYS A 11 -19.05 6.31 24.62
C LYS A 11 -19.38 6.38 23.12
N ASP A 12 -18.44 5.95 22.29
CA ASP A 12 -18.68 5.51 20.90
C ASP A 12 -19.55 4.24 20.90
N ARG A 13 -20.81 4.34 21.31
CA ARG A 13 -21.70 3.21 21.60
C ARG A 13 -22.30 2.53 20.36
N GLY A 14 -21.69 2.73 19.19
CA GLY A 14 -22.13 2.16 17.90
C GLY A 14 -21.26 2.65 16.73
N TYR A 15 -20.73 3.87 16.81
CA TYR A 15 -19.79 4.40 15.81
C TYR A 15 -18.47 3.62 15.75
N ALA A 16 -18.03 3.06 16.88
CA ALA A 16 -16.86 2.19 16.94
C ALA A 16 -16.97 0.96 16.03
N TRP A 17 -18.17 0.39 15.85
CA TRP A 17 -18.38 -0.74 14.94
C TRP A 17 -18.15 -0.36 13.48
N TRP A 18 -18.56 0.84 13.08
CA TRP A 18 -18.31 1.34 11.72
C TRP A 18 -16.83 1.58 11.47
N ILE A 19 -16.12 2.16 12.44
CA ILE A 19 -14.66 2.35 12.33
C ILE A 19 -13.96 0.99 12.17
N LEU A 20 -14.32 0.00 12.99
CA LEU A 20 -13.76 -1.36 12.89
C LEU A 20 -14.05 -2.01 11.55
N PHE A 21 -15.28 -1.90 11.05
CA PHE A 21 -15.66 -2.44 9.75
C PHE A 21 -14.87 -1.79 8.62
N MET A 22 -14.69 -0.46 8.66
CA MET A 22 -13.90 0.26 7.67
C MET A 22 -12.41 -0.11 7.74
N SER A 23 -11.82 -0.19 8.93
CA SER A 23 -10.44 -0.64 9.09
C SER A 23 -10.22 -2.08 8.61
N PHE A 24 -11.18 -2.97 8.89
CA PHE A 24 -11.15 -4.33 8.37
C PHE A 24 -11.22 -4.35 6.84
N LEU A 25 -12.14 -3.58 6.24
CA LEU A 25 -12.28 -3.51 4.80
C LEU A 25 -11.02 -2.96 4.13
N SER A 26 -10.42 -1.88 4.66
CA SER A 26 -9.14 -1.34 4.17
C SER A 26 -8.02 -2.37 4.23
N HIS A 27 -7.91 -3.13 5.34
CA HIS A 27 -6.91 -4.19 5.45
C HIS A 27 -7.16 -5.34 4.48
N VAL A 28 -8.42 -5.74 4.27
CA VAL A 28 -8.77 -6.79 3.30
C VAL A 28 -8.45 -6.34 1.88
N CYS A 29 -8.78 -5.10 1.51
CA CYS A 29 -8.44 -4.52 0.21
C CYS A 29 -6.92 -4.48 0.01
N ASN A 30 -6.16 -3.97 0.99
CA ASN A 30 -4.71 -3.87 0.89
C ASN A 30 -4.04 -5.26 0.80
N ARG A 31 -4.44 -6.20 1.66
CA ARG A 31 -3.94 -7.58 1.61
C ARG A 31 -4.34 -8.28 0.32
N GLY A 32 -5.59 -8.13 -0.11
CA GLY A 32 -6.12 -8.71 -1.34
C GLY A 32 -5.39 -8.19 -2.58
N PHE A 33 -5.10 -6.90 -2.63
CA PHE A 33 -4.32 -6.26 -3.68
C PHE A 33 -2.88 -6.79 -3.71
N SER A 34 -2.22 -6.84 -2.55
CA SER A 34 -0.85 -7.37 -2.41
C SER A 34 -0.75 -8.82 -2.90
N TYR A 35 -1.64 -9.72 -2.44
CA TYR A 35 -1.62 -11.12 -2.86
C TYR A 35 -2.06 -11.31 -4.32
N GLY A 36 -3.07 -10.55 -4.77
CA GLY A 36 -3.58 -10.62 -6.13
C GLY A 36 -2.55 -10.20 -7.17
N ILE A 37 -1.80 -9.13 -6.91
CA ILE A 37 -0.74 -8.66 -7.82
C ILE A 37 0.45 -9.60 -7.83
N LEU A 38 0.96 -9.98 -6.65
CA LEU A 38 2.10 -10.90 -6.55
C LEU A 38 1.78 -12.27 -7.16
N GLY A 39 0.52 -12.73 -7.08
CA GLY A 39 0.07 -14.00 -7.65
C GLY A 39 -0.27 -13.96 -9.14
N ASN A 40 -1.08 -12.99 -9.59
CA ASN A 40 -1.57 -12.99 -10.98
C ASN A 40 -0.64 -12.27 -11.96
N MET A 41 0.07 -11.21 -11.54
CA MET A 41 0.94 -10.47 -12.47
C MET A 41 2.21 -11.24 -12.79
N THR A 42 2.70 -12.08 -11.87
CA THR A 42 3.85 -12.97 -12.09
C THR A 42 3.54 -14.03 -13.15
N ILE A 43 2.37 -14.67 -13.08
CA ILE A 43 1.95 -15.70 -14.04
C ILE A 43 1.60 -15.09 -15.42
N ALA A 44 0.93 -13.94 -15.44
CA ALA A 44 0.59 -13.25 -16.69
C ALA A 44 1.86 -12.73 -17.40
N HIS A 45 2.81 -12.11 -16.68
CA HIS A 45 4.04 -11.62 -17.30
C HIS A 45 4.96 -12.73 -17.78
N GLN A 46 5.01 -13.88 -17.09
CA GLN A 46 5.72 -15.05 -17.59
C GLN A 46 5.21 -15.50 -18.96
N LYS A 47 3.88 -15.48 -19.17
CA LYS A 47 3.27 -15.85 -20.45
C LYS A 47 3.46 -14.81 -21.55
N PHE A 48 3.40 -13.52 -21.23
CA PHE A 48 3.47 -12.45 -22.25
C PHE A 48 4.90 -12.02 -22.62
N PHE A 49 5.85 -12.07 -21.69
CA PHE A 49 7.23 -11.60 -21.91
C PHE A 49 8.30 -12.70 -21.84
N ASN A 50 7.93 -13.97 -21.58
CA ASN A 50 8.89 -15.08 -21.38
C ASN A 50 9.96 -14.79 -20.30
N ILE A 51 9.61 -13.97 -19.30
CA ILE A 51 10.53 -13.58 -18.23
C ILE A 51 10.68 -14.74 -17.25
N GLY A 52 11.91 -15.02 -16.81
CA GLY A 52 12.20 -16.07 -15.83
C GLY A 52 11.54 -15.83 -14.47
N LEU A 53 11.27 -16.91 -13.73
CA LEU A 53 10.71 -16.90 -12.38
C LEU A 53 11.54 -16.09 -11.36
N GLN A 54 12.83 -15.90 -11.66
CA GLN A 54 13.76 -15.15 -10.81
C GLN A 54 13.52 -13.64 -10.88
N GLU A 55 13.37 -13.09 -12.08
CA GLU A 55 13.14 -11.66 -12.31
C GLU A 55 11.82 -11.20 -11.67
N SER A 56 10.79 -12.04 -11.71
CA SER A 56 9.50 -11.75 -11.07
C SER A 56 9.56 -11.84 -9.54
N GLY A 57 10.41 -12.72 -8.99
CA GLY A 57 10.69 -12.80 -7.55
C GLY A 57 11.44 -11.58 -7.00
N ILE A 58 12.33 -10.98 -7.80
CA ILE A 58 13.04 -9.75 -7.42
C ILE A 58 12.05 -8.59 -7.25
N ILE A 59 11.06 -8.47 -8.13
CA ILE A 59 10.03 -7.42 -8.04
C ILE A 59 9.18 -7.58 -6.77
N GLY A 60 8.77 -8.80 -6.45
CA GLY A 60 8.02 -9.08 -5.23
C GLY A 60 8.80 -8.78 -3.96
N SER A 61 10.09 -9.14 -3.92
CA SER A 61 10.96 -8.83 -2.78
C SER A 61 11.28 -7.34 -2.65
N LEU A 62 11.47 -6.61 -3.76
CA LEU A 62 11.65 -5.16 -3.77
C LEU A 62 10.42 -4.43 -3.21
N HIS A 63 9.22 -4.88 -3.56
CA HIS A 63 7.98 -4.33 -3.03
C HIS A 63 7.89 -4.51 -1.50
N VAL A 64 8.17 -5.71 -1.00
CA VAL A 64 8.17 -5.97 0.45
C VAL A 64 9.26 -5.17 1.16
N ALA A 65 10.45 -5.04 0.59
CA ALA A 65 11.53 -4.23 1.13
C ALA A 65 11.14 -2.75 1.26
N THR A 66 10.40 -2.24 0.28
CA THR A 66 9.87 -0.87 0.28
C THR A 66 8.89 -0.67 1.43
N ILE A 67 7.91 -1.57 1.62
CA ILE A 67 6.96 -1.50 2.75
C ILE A 67 7.69 -1.42 4.09
N PHE A 68 8.75 -2.22 4.28
CA PHE A 68 9.56 -2.19 5.50
C PHE A 68 10.30 -0.86 5.72
N LEU A 69 10.80 -0.25 4.66
CA LEU A 69 11.46 1.07 4.72
C LEU A 69 10.47 2.20 5.05
N PHE A 70 9.25 2.12 4.53
CA PHE A 70 8.23 3.17 4.72
C PHE A 70 7.46 3.04 6.05
N ALA A 71 7.44 1.87 6.69
CA ALA A 71 6.81 1.66 8.00
C ALA A 71 7.25 2.66 9.11
N PRO A 72 8.56 2.90 9.35
CA PRO A 72 8.98 3.92 10.31
C PRO A 72 8.67 5.34 9.83
N LEU A 73 8.71 5.59 8.52
CA LEU A 73 8.40 6.91 7.95
C LEU A 73 6.93 7.28 8.19
N ALA A 74 6.02 6.31 8.04
CA ALA A 74 4.60 6.46 8.35
C ALA A 74 4.38 6.82 9.82
N SER A 75 5.07 6.14 10.73
CA SER A 75 4.99 6.43 12.16
C SER A 75 5.41 7.86 12.51
N ILE A 76 6.33 8.47 11.75
CA ILE A 76 6.74 9.87 11.92
C ILE A 76 5.73 10.82 11.27
N MET A 77 5.22 10.48 10.08
CA MET A 77 4.24 11.28 9.35
C MET A 77 2.91 11.39 10.10
N VAL A 78 2.39 10.28 10.63
CA VAL A 78 1.15 10.27 11.42
C VAL A 78 1.26 11.14 12.67
N LYS A 79 2.44 11.20 13.29
CA LYS A 79 2.69 12.09 14.45
C LYS A 79 2.65 13.58 14.09
N LYS A 80 2.94 13.95 12.83
CA LYS A 80 2.97 15.36 12.39
C LYS A 80 1.70 15.79 11.65
N LEU A 81 1.12 14.93 10.83
CA LEU A 81 0.04 15.23 9.88
C LEU A 81 -1.31 14.62 10.28
N GLY A 82 -1.32 13.73 11.29
CA GLY A 82 -2.50 12.97 11.71
C GLY A 82 -2.78 11.77 10.82
N CYS A 83 -3.45 10.75 11.37
CA CYS A 83 -3.71 9.47 10.69
C CYS A 83 -4.50 9.65 9.38
N ARG A 84 -5.57 10.45 9.42
CA ARG A 84 -6.51 10.61 8.29
C ARG A 84 -5.89 11.26 7.05
N THR A 85 -5.01 12.25 7.23
CA THR A 85 -4.34 12.93 6.11
C THR A 85 -3.33 12.01 5.43
N VAL A 86 -2.65 11.19 6.22
CA VAL A 86 -1.60 10.31 5.74
C VAL A 86 -2.20 9.18 4.89
N GLU A 87 -3.33 8.61 5.31
CA GLU A 87 -4.05 7.57 4.55
C GLU A 87 -4.60 8.09 3.21
N ILE A 88 -5.09 9.33 3.16
CA ILE A 88 -5.53 9.96 1.90
C ILE A 88 -4.34 10.16 0.96
N LEU A 89 -3.18 10.58 1.49
CA LEU A 89 -1.97 10.77 0.69
C LEU A 89 -1.46 9.44 0.11
N GLY A 90 -1.50 8.37 0.91
CA GLY A 90 -1.18 7.01 0.47
C GLY A 90 -2.08 6.56 -0.69
N GLY A 91 -3.40 6.73 -0.54
CA GLY A 91 -4.37 6.42 -1.60
C GLY A 91 -4.15 7.20 -2.90
N CYS A 92 -3.81 8.50 -2.81
CA CYS A 92 -3.47 9.30 -3.99
C CYS A 92 -2.19 8.78 -4.68
N CYS A 93 -1.15 8.45 -3.91
CA CYS A 93 0.07 7.86 -4.44
C CYS A 93 -0.18 6.52 -5.14
N LEU A 94 -1.05 5.66 -4.58
CA LEU A 94 -1.46 4.40 -5.21
C LEU A 94 -2.10 4.64 -6.58
N ILE A 95 -3.08 5.56 -6.65
CA ILE A 95 -3.78 5.89 -7.90
C ILE A 95 -2.81 6.41 -8.96
N LEU A 96 -1.88 7.28 -8.55
CA LEU A 96 -0.84 7.80 -9.44
C LEU A 96 0.11 6.68 -9.90
N GLY A 97 0.53 5.78 -9.02
CA GLY A 97 1.38 4.64 -9.37
C GLY A 97 0.70 3.70 -10.35
N PHE A 98 -0.60 3.41 -10.16
CA PHE A 98 -1.38 2.59 -11.08
C PHE A 98 -1.61 3.28 -12.43
N GLY A 99 -1.89 4.59 -12.42
CA GLY A 99 -2.05 5.40 -13.62
C GLY A 99 -0.77 5.48 -14.45
N LEU A 100 0.38 5.72 -13.81
CA LEU A 100 1.69 5.72 -14.45
C LEU A 100 2.06 4.34 -14.99
N SER A 101 1.74 3.28 -14.26
CA SER A 101 1.94 1.90 -14.72
C SER A 101 1.13 1.59 -15.98
N SER A 102 -0.09 2.13 -16.09
CA SER A 102 -0.94 1.91 -17.27
C SER A 102 -0.43 2.61 -18.54
N LEU A 103 0.42 3.64 -18.40
CA LEU A 103 0.94 4.42 -19.53
C LEU A 103 2.35 3.97 -19.97
N SER A 104 3.05 3.16 -19.16
CA SER A 104 4.41 2.71 -19.45
C SER A 104 4.40 1.55 -20.44
N THR A 105 5.05 1.75 -21.59
CA THR A 105 5.24 0.76 -22.66
C THR A 105 6.31 -0.30 -22.34
N GLN A 106 7.14 -0.06 -21.32
CA GLN A 106 8.15 -1.02 -20.85
C GLN A 106 7.75 -1.63 -19.52
N SER A 107 7.67 -2.96 -19.48
CA SER A 107 7.21 -3.76 -18.33
C SER A 107 8.08 -3.56 -17.09
N TRP A 108 9.40 -3.43 -17.25
CA TRP A 108 10.32 -3.25 -16.12
C TRP A 108 10.13 -1.92 -15.36
N HIS A 109 9.94 -0.81 -16.09
CA HIS A 109 9.74 0.51 -15.48
C HIS A 109 8.38 0.63 -14.81
N ALA A 110 7.34 0.03 -15.41
CA ALA A 110 6.01 -0.02 -14.83
C ALA A 110 6.04 -0.71 -13.46
N PHE A 111 6.77 -1.81 -13.34
CA PHE A 111 6.90 -2.56 -12.08
C PHE A 111 7.70 -1.86 -11.01
N ILE A 112 8.82 -1.23 -11.35
CA ILE A 112 9.62 -0.50 -10.36
C ILE A 112 8.81 0.68 -9.81
N LEU A 113 8.15 1.44 -10.69
CA LEU A 113 7.29 2.56 -10.27
C LEU A 113 6.12 2.07 -9.41
N PHE A 114 5.50 0.97 -9.81
CA PHE A 114 4.44 0.34 -9.03
C PHE A 114 4.95 -0.13 -7.67
N SER A 115 6.05 -0.87 -7.58
CA SER A 115 6.61 -1.35 -6.31
C SER A 115 6.99 -0.21 -5.36
N LEU A 116 7.51 0.91 -5.90
CA LEU A 116 7.93 2.07 -5.11
C LEU A 116 6.74 2.93 -4.65
N LEU A 117 5.69 3.04 -5.48
CA LEU A 117 4.53 3.88 -5.20
C LEU A 117 3.44 3.13 -4.43
N ALA A 118 3.21 1.86 -4.75
CA ALA A 118 2.33 0.97 -4.00
C ALA A 118 2.95 0.46 -2.69
N GLY A 119 4.27 0.57 -2.50
CA GLY A 119 4.86 0.34 -1.17
C GLY A 119 4.36 1.34 -0.12
N ASN A 120 3.83 2.47 -0.57
CA ASN A 120 3.45 3.61 0.27
C ASN A 120 2.01 3.51 0.79
N ASP A 121 1.23 2.51 0.37
CA ASP A 121 -0.18 2.32 0.76
C ASP A 121 -0.37 2.02 2.25
N THR A 122 0.73 1.76 2.96
CA THR A 122 0.75 1.47 4.41
C THR A 122 0.85 2.71 5.29
N LEU A 123 0.86 3.90 4.68
CA LEU A 123 0.86 5.21 5.33
C LEU A 123 -0.53 5.56 5.91
#